data_AF-A0A953UJW5-F1
#
_entry.id   AF-A0A953UJW5-F1
#
_cell.length_a   1.000
_cell.length_b   1.000
_cell.length_c   1.000
_cell.angle_alpha   90.00
_cell.angle_beta   90.00
_cell.angle_gamma   90.00
#
_symmetry.space_group_name_H-M   'P 1'
#
loop_
_entity.id
_entity.type
_entity.pdbx_description
1 polymer ?
#
loop_
_entity_poly.entity_id
_entity_poly.type
_entity_poly.pdbx_seq_one_letter_code
_entity_poly.pdbx_strand_id
1 'polypeptide(L)' 'MYLGDAWCFIGIERHTKLILAFEFAKRTETSTNRFMAKIATATDPEVPFQLTTDGLATYPSAATWGSA' A
#
# COMPACT_ATOMS: atom_id res chain seq x y z
N MET A 1 23.05 -1.17 2.86
CA MET A 1 22.90 0.28 3.15
C MET A 1 22.61 0.96 1.83
N TYR A 2 21.34 1.30 1.55
CA TYR A 2 20.95 1.81 0.24
C TYR A 2 20.90 3.34 0.28
N LEU A 3 21.85 3.98 -0.41
CA LEU A 3 21.97 5.42 -0.55
C LEU A 3 21.25 5.86 -1.84
N GLY A 4 20.30 6.78 -1.76
CA GLY A 4 19.86 7.60 -2.91
C GLY A 4 18.53 7.30 -3.58
N ASP A 5 17.77 6.27 -3.18
CA ASP A 5 16.40 6.05 -3.69
C ASP A 5 15.50 5.57 -2.56
N ALA A 6 14.70 6.49 -2.05
CA ALA A 6 13.90 6.34 -0.84
C ALA A 6 12.51 6.90 -1.09
N TRP A 7 11.52 6.01 -1.05
CA TRP A 7 10.11 6.32 -1.26
C TRP A 7 9.33 6.04 0.01
N CYS A 8 8.47 6.98 0.37
CA CYS A 8 7.54 6.83 1.47
C CYS A 8 6.14 6.55 0.91
N PHE A 9 5.63 5.35 1.19
CA PHE A 9 4.26 4.96 0.90
C PHE A 9 3.41 5.24 2.13
N ILE A 10 2.33 5.99 1.95
CA ILE A 10 1.41 6.37 3.04
C ILE A 10 -0.01 6.05 2.59
N GLY A 11 -0.70 5.21 3.37
CA GLY A 11 -2.11 4.90 3.18
C GLY A 11 -2.94 5.78 4.10
N ILE A 12 -3.79 6.64 3.51
CA ILE A 12 -4.61 7.59 4.27
C ILE A 12 -6.09 7.31 4.00
N GLU A 13 -6.86 7.20 5.07
CA GLU A 13 -8.32 7.08 4.99
C GLU A 13 -8.94 8.44 4.59
N ARG A 14 -9.90 8.41 3.67
CA ARG A 14 -10.45 9.60 3.02
C ARG A 14 -11.17 10.55 3.99
N HIS A 15 -11.94 10.04 4.94
CA HIS A 15 -12.87 10.81 5.76
C HIS A 15 -12.24 11.35 7.04
N THR A 16 -11.63 10.47 7.81
CA THR A 16 -10.98 10.74 9.11
C THR A 16 -9.56 11.27 8.95
N LYS A 17 -8.97 11.15 7.76
CA LYS A 17 -7.55 11.45 7.49
C LYS A 17 -6.59 10.64 8.34
N LEU A 18 -7.04 9.48 8.86
CA LEU A 18 -6.21 8.57 9.61
C LEU A 18 -5.17 7.93 8.68
N ILE A 19 -3.93 7.85 9.15
CA ILE A 19 -2.87 7.10 8.48
C ILE A 19 -3.01 5.63 8.89
N LEU A 20 -3.40 4.78 7.94
CA LEU A 20 -3.63 3.35 8.15
C LEU A 20 -2.33 2.53 8.11
N ALA A 21 -1.44 2.88 7.19
CA ALA A 21 -0.18 2.17 6.98
C ALA A 21 0.91 3.11 6.45
N PHE A 22 2.16 2.79 6.80
CA PHE A 22 3.34 3.41 6.22
C PHE A 22 4.39 2.36 5.85
N GLU A 23 5.10 2.58 4.74
CA GLU A 23 6.26 1.79 4.33
C GLU A 23 7.33 2.73 3.74
N PHE A 24 8.57 2.58 4.19
CA PHE A 24 9.70 3.33 3.65
C PHE A 24 10.65 2.37 2.93
N ALA A 25 10.66 2.44 1.60
CA ALA A 25 11.35 1.48 0.77
C ALA A 25 11.64 2.04 -0.63
N LYS A 26 12.06 1.19 -1.57
CA LYS A 26 12.20 1.54 -2.98
C LYS A 26 10.90 1.31 -3.75
N ARG A 27 10.76 1.93 -4.92
CA ARG A 27 9.68 1.65 -5.92
C ARG A 27 9.88 0.29 -6.59
N THR A 28 9.79 -0.77 -5.80
CA THR A 28 9.87 -2.16 -6.25
C THR A 28 8.58 -2.88 -5.89
N GLU A 29 8.19 -3.87 -6.68
CA GLU A 29 6.99 -4.67 -6.45
C GLU A 29 6.94 -5.27 -5.04
N THR A 30 8.08 -5.76 -4.53
CA THR A 30 8.17 -6.31 -3.17
C THR A 30 7.81 -5.29 -2.08
N SER A 31 8.12 -4.01 -2.29
CA SER A 31 7.76 -2.94 -1.36
C SER A 31 6.27 -2.64 -1.43
N THR A 32 5.72 -2.59 -2.65
CA THR A 32 4.29 -2.36 -2.90
C THR A 32 3.45 -3.48 -2.28
N ASN A 33 3.86 -4.74 -2.43
CA ASN A 33 3.19 -5.89 -1.82
C ASN A 33 3.21 -5.82 -0.29
N ARG A 34 4.36 -5.46 0.31
CA ARG A 34 4.46 -5.25 1.77
C ARG A 34 3.54 -4.15 2.26
N PHE A 35 3.47 -3.04 1.53
CA PHE A 35 2.59 -1.93 1.85
C PHE A 35 1.11 -2.32 1.74
N MET A 36 0.70 -3.03 0.68
CA MET A 36 -0.67 -3.52 0.53
C MET A 36 -1.05 -4.52 1.62
N ALA A 37 -0.15 -5.42 2.03
CA ALA A 37 -0.40 -6.34 3.13
C ALA A 37 -0.66 -5.60 4.46
N LYS A 38 0.06 -4.50 4.70
CA LYS A 38 -0.18 -3.64 5.87
C LYS A 38 -1.56 -2.97 5.81
N ILE A 39 -1.97 -2.47 4.63
CA ILE A 39 -3.32 -1.92 4.44
C ILE A 39 -4.37 -2.99 4.70
N ALA A 40 -4.24 -4.18 4.08
CA ALA A 40 -5.19 -5.27 4.24
C ALA A 40 -5.34 -5.72 5.71
N THR A 41 -4.25 -5.69 6.49
CA THR A 41 -4.28 -5.99 7.93
C THR A 41 -4.94 -4.87 8.75
N ALA A 42 -4.82 -3.62 8.30
CA ALA A 42 -5.39 -2.45 8.97
C ALA A 42 -6.86 -2.19 8.60
N THR A 43 -7.36 -2.83 7.54
CA THR A 43 -8.75 -2.74 7.06
C THR A 43 -9.52 -4.01 7.39
N ASP A 44 -10.84 -3.89 7.48
CA ASP A 44 -11.72 -5.05 7.67
C ASP A 44 -11.76 -5.91 6.38
N PRO A 45 -11.47 -7.22 6.45
CA PRO A 45 -11.47 -8.10 5.29
C PRO A 45 -12.87 -8.32 4.68
N GLU A 46 -13.94 -8.12 5.45
CA GLU A 46 -15.32 -8.33 4.97
C GLU A 46 -15.89 -7.08 4.28
N VAL A 47 -15.26 -5.91 4.47
CA VAL A 47 -15.75 -4.64 3.94
C VAL A 47 -14.96 -4.24 2.70
N PRO A 48 -15.57 -4.27 1.49
CA PRO A 48 -14.90 -3.77 0.30
C PRO A 48 -14.67 -2.26 0.42
N PHE A 49 -13.46 -1.81 0.09
CA PHE A 49 -13.09 -0.40 0.08
C PHE A 49 -12.59 0.05 -1.29
N GLN A 50 -12.79 1.34 -1.59
CA GLN A 50 -12.25 1.95 -2.79
C GLN A 50 -10.80 2.38 -2.56
N LEU A 51 -9.86 1.80 -3.30
CA LEU A 51 -8.46 2.22 -3.29
C LEU A 51 -8.19 3.24 -4.40
N THR A 52 -7.53 4.35 -4.06
CA THR A 52 -7.01 5.34 -5.02
C THR A 52 -5.50 5.42 -4.85
N THR A 53 -4.75 5.29 -5.94
CA THR A 53 -3.28 5.24 -5.92
C THR A 53 -2.67 6.32 -6.82
N ASP A 54 -1.38 6.58 -6.67
CA ASP A 54 -0.59 7.50 -7.50
C ASP A 54 -0.23 6.93 -8.87
N GLY A 55 -0.76 5.76 -9.24
CA GLY A 55 -0.57 5.17 -10.57
C GLY A 55 0.74 4.41 -10.78
N LEU A 56 1.43 3.99 -9.70
CA LEU A 56 2.59 3.09 -9.82
C LEU A 56 2.19 1.75 -10.44
N ALA A 57 2.94 1.31 -11.46
CA ALA A 57 2.63 0.11 -12.26
C ALA A 57 2.56 -1.21 -11.45
N THR A 58 3.10 -1.24 -10.23
CA THR A 58 3.12 -2.43 -9.36
C THR A 58 1.87 -2.58 -8.49
N TYR A 59 0.98 -1.58 -8.43
CA TYR A 59 -0.24 -1.71 -7.59
C TYR A 59 -1.24 -2.76 -8.08
N PRO A 60 -1.48 -2.95 -9.39
CA PRO A 60 -2.41 -3.99 -9.85
C PRO A 60 -2.02 -5.39 -9.38
N SER A 61 -0.73 -5.76 -9.43
CA SER A 61 -0.26 -7.07 -8.94
C SER A 61 -0.39 -7.19 -7.43
N ALA A 62 -0.12 -6.10 -6.70
CA ALA A 62 -0.22 -6.06 -5.24
C ALA A 62 -1.68 -6.14 -4.74
N ALA A 63 -2.63 -5.51 -5.45
CA ALA A 63 -4.05 -5.51 -5.09
C ALA A 63 -4.70 -6.88 -5.29
N THR A 64 -4.28 -7.64 -6.31
CA THR A 64 -4.81 -8.99 -6.58
C THR A 64 -4.20 -10.08 -5.69
N TRP A 65 -3.11 -9.79 -4.98
CA TRP A 65 -2.42 -10.79 -4.15
C TRP A 65 -3.29 -11.31 -2.99
N GLY A 66 -4.27 -10.53 -2.53
CA GLY A 66 -5.17 -10.89 -1.42
C GLY A 66 -6.53 -11.46 -1.82
N SER A 67 -6.80 -11.71 -3.10
CA SER A 67 -8.12 -12.13 -3.60
C SER A 67 -8.18 -13.60 -4.08
N ALA A 68 -7.42 -14.49 -3.45
CA ALA A 68 -7.39 -15.93 -3.73
C ALA A 68 -7.94 -16.76 -2.55
#